data_AF-A0A2D4LCW4-F1
#
_entry.id   AF-A0A2D4LCW4-F1
#
_cell.length_a   1.000
_cell.length_b   1.000
_cell.length_c   1.000
_cell.angle_alpha   90.00
_cell.angle_beta   90.00
_cell.angle_gamma   90.00
#
_symmetry.space_group_name_H-M   'P 1'
#
loop_
_entity.id
_entity.type
_entity.pdbx_description
1 polymer ?
#
loop_
_entity_poly.entity_id
_entity_poly.type
_entity_poly.pdbx_seq_one_letter_code
_entity_poly.pdbx_strand_id
1 'polypeptide(L)'
;STPEKYWSILVEKNIDCLSGPCPFGDIQLQPPGLPHLNRTFIWEAKANRRNGLELKFSPWLRQILPGNTCPDQIIYNIGSYLGKDRVHIGTFCRNGSVSRVKAQGDAILSLQLPWDSKFSASGIKLESRSSIQRLCIIESTFKGKSSATLMSANYPFGLPEDELMTWQFVLPSSLRADINFINYTKPNCERKYERVEYSLPDYFPDAR
;
A
#
# COMPACT_ATOMS: atom_id res chain seq x y z
N SER A 1 -32.71 -4.61 -18.19
CA SER A 1 -32.45 -4.29 -16.78
C SER A 1 -31.00 -3.83 -16.64
N THR A 2 -30.66 -3.03 -15.62
CA THR A 2 -29.29 -2.55 -15.34
C THR A 2 -28.80 -3.10 -14.00
N PRO A 3 -28.62 -4.44 -13.86
CA PRO A 3 -28.23 -5.06 -12.59
C PRO A 3 -26.91 -4.52 -12.04
N GLU A 4 -26.01 -4.04 -12.89
CA GLU A 4 -24.75 -3.38 -12.54
C GLU A 4 -24.90 -2.13 -11.67
N LYS A 5 -26.10 -1.53 -11.63
CA LYS A 5 -26.41 -0.38 -10.76
C LYS A 5 -26.84 -0.79 -9.34
N TYR A 6 -27.22 -2.05 -9.14
CA TYR A 6 -27.85 -2.51 -7.90
C TYR A 6 -27.08 -3.65 -7.22
N TRP A 7 -26.24 -4.38 -7.96
CA TRP A 7 -25.51 -5.55 -7.48
C TRP A 7 -24.01 -5.40 -7.67
N SER A 8 -23.26 -5.87 -6.67
CA SER A 8 -21.81 -5.98 -6.72
C SER A 8 -21.36 -7.35 -6.21
N ILE A 9 -20.23 -7.82 -6.72
CA ILE A 9 -19.61 -9.07 -6.32
C ILE A 9 -18.47 -8.75 -5.35
N LEU A 10 -18.46 -9.43 -4.21
CA LEU A 10 -17.36 -9.42 -3.26
C LEU A 10 -16.69 -10.79 -3.28
N VAL A 11 -15.37 -10.82 -3.47
CA VAL A 11 -14.59 -12.05 -3.40
C VAL A 11 -13.46 -11.88 -2.40
N GLU A 12 -13.46 -12.73 -1.37
CA GLU A 12 -12.47 -12.71 -0.31
C GLU A 12 -11.58 -13.95 -0.38
N LYS A 13 -10.27 -13.74 -0.26
CA LYS A 13 -9.27 -14.81 -0.29
C LYS A 13 -8.28 -14.62 0.86
N ASN A 14 -8.23 -15.61 1.74
CA ASN A 14 -7.22 -15.68 2.79
C ASN A 14 -5.94 -16.32 2.24
N ILE A 15 -4.80 -15.73 2.53
CA ILE A 15 -3.47 -16.23 2.18
C ILE A 15 -2.75 -16.53 3.50
N ASP A 16 -2.57 -17.82 3.82
CA ASP A 16 -1.88 -18.25 5.02
C ASP A 16 -0.38 -18.42 4.75
N CYS A 17 0.43 -17.59 5.39
CA CYS A 17 1.90 -17.66 5.37
C CYS A 17 2.48 -18.06 6.73
N LEU A 18 1.64 -18.56 7.65
CA LEU A 18 2.03 -19.03 8.99
C LEU A 18 2.22 -20.54 9.01
N SER A 19 1.27 -21.29 8.45
CA SER A 19 1.21 -22.76 8.60
C SER A 19 2.04 -23.53 7.56
N GLY A 20 2.62 -22.85 6.57
CA GLY A 20 3.32 -23.48 5.46
C GLY A 20 4.04 -22.48 4.54
N PRO A 21 4.57 -22.95 3.40
CA PRO A 21 5.20 -22.07 2.42
C PRO A 21 4.18 -21.08 1.87
N CYS A 22 4.47 -19.79 2.04
CA CYS A 22 3.62 -18.70 1.58
C CYS A 22 3.57 -18.68 0.04
N PRO A 23 2.39 -18.55 -0.58
CA PRO A 23 2.23 -18.59 -2.03
C PRO A 23 2.65 -17.26 -2.69
N PHE A 24 3.96 -17.01 -2.71
CA PHE A 24 4.54 -15.84 -3.38
C PHE A 24 4.35 -15.92 -4.88
N GLY A 25 4.24 -14.75 -5.52
CA GLY A 25 3.96 -14.63 -6.95
C GLY A 25 2.78 -13.72 -7.24
N ASP A 26 2.28 -13.82 -8.46
CA ASP A 26 1.20 -12.96 -8.94
C ASP A 26 -0.13 -13.30 -8.26
N ILE A 27 -0.77 -12.29 -7.68
CA ILE A 27 -2.09 -12.42 -7.07
C ILE A 27 -3.12 -12.52 -8.19
N GLN A 28 -3.80 -13.67 -8.27
CA GLN A 28 -4.77 -13.95 -9.33
C GLN A 28 -6.17 -13.41 -8.99
N LEU A 29 -6.88 -12.91 -10.00
CA LEU A 29 -8.30 -12.57 -9.92
C LEU A 29 -9.11 -13.87 -10.04
N GLN A 30 -9.47 -14.46 -8.90
CA GLN A 30 -10.24 -15.70 -8.82
C GLN A 30 -11.54 -15.47 -8.05
N PRO A 31 -12.64 -16.14 -8.41
CA PRO A 31 -12.75 -17.07 -9.54
C PRO A 31 -12.82 -16.33 -10.90
N PRO A 32 -12.42 -16.98 -12.01
CA PRO A 32 -12.62 -16.45 -13.35
C PRO A 32 -14.11 -16.50 -13.75
N GLY A 33 -14.48 -15.77 -14.80
CA GLY A 33 -15.83 -15.86 -15.37
C GLY A 33 -16.94 -15.22 -14.53
N LEU A 34 -16.60 -14.29 -13.64
CA LEU A 34 -17.59 -13.53 -12.88
C LEU A 34 -18.51 -12.71 -13.81
N PRO A 35 -19.80 -12.56 -13.47
CA PRO A 35 -20.72 -11.69 -14.19
C PRO A 35 -20.19 -10.25 -14.37
N HIS A 36 -20.70 -9.56 -15.39
CA HIS A 36 -20.42 -8.15 -15.69
C HIS A 36 -21.08 -7.21 -14.65
N LEU A 37 -20.58 -7.26 -13.42
CA LEU A 37 -20.99 -6.43 -12.29
C LEU A 37 -19.76 -5.72 -11.71
N ASN A 38 -20.00 -4.71 -10.88
CA ASN A 38 -18.93 -4.13 -10.06
C ASN A 38 -18.36 -5.23 -9.16
N ARG A 39 -17.03 -5.35 -9.13
CA ARG A 39 -16.33 -6.44 -8.47
C ARG A 39 -15.33 -5.87 -7.48
N THR A 40 -15.34 -6.40 -6.27
CA THR A 40 -14.34 -6.11 -5.24
C THR A 40 -13.66 -7.41 -4.86
N PHE A 41 -12.35 -7.48 -5.11
CA PHE A 41 -11.51 -8.57 -4.61
C PHE A 41 -10.80 -8.12 -3.35
N ILE A 42 -10.72 -9.00 -2.35
CA ILE A 42 -10.01 -8.77 -1.09
C ILE A 42 -9.08 -9.95 -0.86
N TRP A 43 -7.81 -9.66 -0.60
CA TRP A 43 -6.81 -10.63 -0.18
C TRP A 43 -6.31 -10.27 1.21
N GLU A 44 -6.43 -11.20 2.14
CA GLU A 44 -5.88 -11.07 3.50
C GLU A 44 -4.73 -12.04 3.66
N ALA A 45 -3.49 -11.52 3.58
CA ALA A 45 -2.29 -12.30 3.77
C ALA A 45 -1.83 -12.21 5.22
N LYS A 46 -1.80 -13.36 5.90
CA LYS A 46 -1.38 -13.48 7.29
C LYS A 46 0.04 -14.01 7.37
N ALA A 47 0.92 -13.28 8.06
CA ALA A 47 2.31 -13.67 8.23
C ALA A 47 2.85 -13.28 9.60
N ASN A 48 3.89 -13.98 10.04
CA ASN A 48 4.55 -13.65 11.29
C ASN A 48 5.15 -12.24 11.21
N ARG A 49 5.02 -11.41 12.26
CA ARG A 49 5.63 -10.07 12.34
C ARG A 49 7.15 -10.06 12.22
N ARG A 50 7.81 -11.20 12.46
CA ARG A 50 9.24 -11.42 12.18
C ARG A 50 9.55 -11.54 10.68
N ASN A 51 8.54 -11.54 9.82
CA ASN A 51 8.64 -11.50 8.38
C ASN A 51 8.02 -10.19 7.86
N GLY A 52 8.49 -9.71 6.71
CA GLY A 52 7.86 -8.61 5.99
C GLY A 52 7.19 -9.12 4.73
N LEU A 53 5.89 -8.86 4.56
CA LEU A 53 5.20 -9.09 3.29
C LEU A 53 5.36 -7.86 2.40
N GLU A 54 5.77 -8.08 1.16
CA GLU A 54 5.95 -7.02 0.18
C GLU A 54 4.96 -7.19 -0.97
N LEU A 55 4.22 -6.12 -1.25
CA LEU A 55 3.35 -5.99 -2.41
C LEU A 55 4.10 -5.18 -3.46
N LYS A 56 4.35 -5.79 -4.62
CA LYS A 56 4.95 -5.12 -5.78
C LYS A 56 3.88 -4.85 -6.83
N PHE A 57 3.85 -3.64 -7.36
CA PHE A 57 2.81 -3.20 -8.30
C PHE A 57 3.32 -3.09 -9.73
N SER A 58 2.49 -3.51 -10.68
CA SER A 58 2.67 -3.34 -12.12
C SER A 58 1.30 -3.25 -12.80
N PRO A 59 0.79 -2.05 -13.12
CA PRO A 59 1.50 -0.76 -13.09
C PRO A 59 1.70 -0.21 -11.67
N TRP A 60 2.63 0.74 -11.52
CA TRP A 60 2.82 1.48 -10.27
C TRP A 60 1.59 2.30 -9.90
N LEU A 61 1.44 2.55 -8.61
CA LEU A 61 0.24 3.16 -8.04
C LEU A 61 0.47 4.62 -7.62
N ARG A 62 -0.61 5.39 -7.57
CA ARG A 62 -0.66 6.77 -7.08
C ARG A 62 -1.56 6.84 -5.88
N GLN A 63 -1.04 7.20 -4.71
CA GLN A 63 -1.87 7.40 -3.52
C GLN A 63 -2.82 8.59 -3.75
N ILE A 64 -4.06 8.48 -3.27
CA ILE A 64 -5.07 9.53 -3.38
C ILE A 64 -5.62 9.91 -2.01
N LEU A 65 -6.11 11.14 -1.92
CA LEU A 65 -6.76 11.63 -0.71
C LEU A 65 -8.07 10.87 -0.44
N PRO A 66 -8.44 10.67 0.84
CA PRO A 66 -9.75 10.13 1.20
C PRO A 66 -10.89 10.93 0.54
N GLY A 67 -11.86 10.21 -0.03
CA GLY A 67 -12.99 10.80 -0.76
C GLY A 67 -12.74 11.04 -2.25
N ASN A 68 -11.48 11.02 -2.71
CA ASN A 68 -11.20 11.08 -4.14
C ASN A 68 -11.43 9.71 -4.81
N THR A 69 -11.75 9.73 -6.10
CA THR A 69 -11.89 8.53 -6.93
C THR A 69 -10.88 8.53 -8.07
N CYS A 70 -10.64 7.34 -8.64
CA CYS A 70 -9.77 7.20 -9.81
C CYS A 70 -10.53 7.55 -11.09
N PRO A 71 -9.86 8.17 -12.10
CA PRO A 71 -10.51 8.47 -13.39
C PRO A 71 -11.08 7.24 -14.10
N ASP A 72 -10.43 6.08 -13.92
CA ASP A 72 -10.84 4.78 -14.44
C ASP A 72 -11.71 3.98 -13.46
N GLN A 73 -12.05 4.57 -12.30
CA GLN A 73 -12.80 3.94 -11.21
C GLN A 73 -12.16 2.67 -10.62
N ILE A 74 -10.90 2.38 -10.97
CA ILE A 74 -10.18 1.23 -10.44
C ILE A 74 -9.42 1.67 -9.20
N ILE A 75 -9.84 1.15 -8.05
CA ILE A 75 -9.34 1.58 -6.75
C ILE A 75 -8.62 0.42 -6.06
N TYR A 76 -7.40 0.69 -5.61
CA TYR A 76 -6.61 -0.20 -4.78
C TYR A 76 -6.65 0.31 -3.34
N ASN A 77 -6.98 -0.54 -2.38
CA ASN A 77 -6.82 -0.23 -0.96
C ASN A 77 -5.79 -1.18 -0.36
N ILE A 78 -4.85 -0.63 0.39
CA ILE A 78 -3.81 -1.40 1.06
C ILE A 78 -3.93 -1.13 2.55
N GLY A 79 -3.86 -2.18 3.34
CA GLY A 79 -3.91 -2.13 4.79
C GLY A 79 -3.05 -3.20 5.44
N SER A 80 -3.07 -3.21 6.76
CA SER A 80 -2.39 -4.20 7.60
C SER A 80 -3.18 -4.40 8.90
N TYR A 81 -2.68 -5.26 9.77
CA TYR A 81 -3.25 -5.48 11.10
C TYR A 81 -2.26 -5.12 12.21
N LEU A 82 -2.73 -4.31 13.14
CA LEU A 82 -2.06 -4.07 14.42
C LEU A 82 -2.83 -4.82 15.52
N GLY A 83 -2.40 -6.04 15.84
CA GLY A 83 -3.11 -6.90 16.77
C GLY A 83 -4.43 -7.34 16.14
N LYS A 84 -5.56 -6.82 16.66
CA LYS A 84 -6.89 -7.06 16.10
C LYS A 84 -7.39 -5.89 15.24
N ASP A 85 -6.70 -4.76 15.28
CA ASP A 85 -7.15 -3.53 14.64
C ASP A 85 -6.66 -3.45 13.20
N ARG A 86 -7.57 -3.10 12.29
CA ARG A 86 -7.23 -2.84 10.89
C ARG A 86 -6.59 -1.47 10.77
N VAL A 87 -5.47 -1.40 10.07
CA VAL A 87 -4.79 -0.15 9.75
C VAL A 87 -4.86 0.06 8.25
N HIS A 88 -5.43 1.19 7.83
CA HIS A 88 -5.53 1.58 6.42
C HIS A 88 -4.23 2.27 5.99
N ILE A 89 -3.40 1.60 5.19
CA ILE A 89 -2.13 2.20 4.72
C ILE A 89 -2.41 3.25 3.65
N GLY A 90 -3.42 3.02 2.79
CA GLY A 90 -3.86 4.04 1.84
C GLY A 90 -4.77 3.52 0.74
N THR A 91 -5.30 4.49 -0.01
CA THR A 91 -6.09 4.27 -1.22
C THR A 91 -5.32 4.78 -2.42
N PHE A 92 -5.34 4.02 -3.51
CA PHE A 92 -4.49 4.28 -4.67
C PHE A 92 -5.21 4.08 -6.00
N CYS A 93 -4.79 4.86 -6.99
CA CYS A 93 -5.11 4.67 -8.41
C CYS A 93 -3.91 4.08 -9.15
N ARG A 94 -4.13 3.66 -10.40
CA ARG A 94 -3.03 3.29 -11.32
C ARG A 94 -2.24 4.52 -11.77
N ASN A 95 -1.07 4.25 -12.35
CA ASN A 95 -0.18 5.22 -12.98
C ASN A 95 0.34 6.29 -12.00
N GLY A 96 1.09 5.84 -11.00
CA GLY A 96 1.83 6.73 -10.10
C GLY A 96 3.28 6.30 -9.87
N SER A 97 3.85 6.79 -8.77
CA SER A 97 5.23 6.51 -8.38
C SER A 97 5.37 5.29 -7.47
N VAL A 98 4.31 4.89 -6.76
CA VAL A 98 4.38 3.85 -5.72
C VAL A 98 4.61 2.50 -6.38
N SER A 99 5.84 1.99 -6.27
CA SER A 99 6.28 0.74 -6.86
C SER A 99 6.02 -0.44 -5.94
N ARG A 100 6.12 -0.22 -4.62
CA ARG A 100 5.97 -1.27 -3.61
C ARG A 100 5.39 -0.73 -2.32
N VAL A 101 4.68 -1.60 -1.60
CA VAL A 101 4.34 -1.41 -0.19
C VAL A 101 4.77 -2.65 0.57
N LYS A 102 5.58 -2.46 1.61
CA LYS A 102 6.02 -3.53 2.51
C LYS A 102 5.34 -3.34 3.85
N ALA A 103 4.67 -4.37 4.35
CA ALA A 103 4.01 -4.36 5.66
C ALA A 103 4.70 -5.33 6.63
N GLN A 104 4.66 -5.01 7.93
CA GLN A 104 5.16 -5.91 8.95
C GLN A 104 4.13 -7.00 9.26
N GLY A 105 4.49 -8.27 9.02
CA GLY A 105 3.55 -9.38 9.17
C GLY A 105 2.42 -9.28 8.16
N ASP A 106 1.21 -9.01 8.63
CA ASP A 106 -0.01 -9.13 7.83
C ASP A 106 -0.18 -8.00 6.80
N ALA A 107 -0.78 -8.34 5.66
CA ALA A 107 -1.13 -7.39 4.61
C ALA A 107 -2.57 -7.63 4.13
N ILE A 108 -3.35 -6.55 4.04
CA ILE A 108 -4.69 -6.53 3.47
C ILE A 108 -4.61 -5.78 2.16
N LEU A 109 -5.21 -6.35 1.12
CA LEU A 109 -5.28 -5.73 -0.19
C LEU A 109 -6.70 -5.84 -0.71
N SER A 110 -7.25 -4.75 -1.23
CA SER A 110 -8.50 -4.76 -1.96
C SER A 110 -8.34 -4.10 -3.32
N LEU A 111 -8.97 -4.69 -4.33
CA LEU A 111 -9.06 -4.17 -5.69
C LEU A 111 -10.52 -4.07 -6.09
N GLN A 112 -10.96 -2.83 -6.34
CA GLN A 112 -12.30 -2.53 -6.83
C GLN A 112 -12.23 -2.30 -8.34
N LEU A 113 -13.12 -2.97 -9.06
CA LEU A 113 -13.21 -2.99 -10.52
C LEU A 113 -14.64 -2.65 -10.96
N PRO A 114 -14.83 -1.68 -11.87
CA PRO A 114 -16.14 -1.41 -12.43
C PRO A 114 -16.59 -2.56 -13.35
N TRP A 115 -17.90 -2.66 -13.60
CA TRP A 115 -18.53 -3.73 -14.36
C TRP A 115 -18.02 -3.88 -15.81
N ASP A 116 -17.59 -2.77 -16.42
CA ASP A 116 -17.09 -2.68 -17.79
C ASP A 116 -15.57 -2.91 -17.90
N SER A 117 -14.87 -3.08 -16.78
CA SER A 117 -13.42 -3.29 -16.77
C SER A 117 -13.02 -4.66 -17.33
N LYS A 118 -12.09 -4.63 -18.29
CA LYS A 118 -11.49 -5.81 -18.97
C LYS A 118 -10.23 -6.33 -18.26
N PHE A 119 -10.18 -6.24 -16.92
CA PHE A 119 -9.00 -6.61 -16.15
C PHE A 119 -8.79 -8.13 -16.13
N SER A 120 -7.64 -8.59 -16.65
CA SER A 120 -7.26 -10.00 -16.68
C SER A 120 -6.25 -10.39 -15.59
N ALA A 121 -5.58 -9.41 -14.97
CA ALA A 121 -4.59 -9.62 -13.92
C ALA A 121 -4.68 -8.51 -12.87
N SER A 122 -4.43 -8.82 -11.60
CA SER A 122 -4.45 -7.82 -10.52
C SER A 122 -3.37 -6.74 -10.71
N GLY A 123 -2.26 -7.10 -11.35
CA GLY A 123 -1.06 -6.26 -11.43
C GLY A 123 -0.29 -6.20 -10.10
N ILE A 124 -0.50 -7.18 -9.23
CA ILE A 124 0.06 -7.20 -7.88
C ILE A 124 0.78 -8.52 -7.65
N LYS A 125 2.01 -8.43 -7.16
CA LYS A 125 2.82 -9.58 -6.80
C LYS A 125 3.13 -9.55 -5.32
N LEU A 126 2.93 -10.69 -4.65
CA LEU A 126 3.31 -10.90 -3.25
C LEU A 126 4.73 -11.48 -3.19
N GLU A 127 5.63 -10.82 -2.47
CA GLU A 127 7.03 -11.22 -2.28
C GLU A 127 7.38 -11.28 -0.79
N SER A 128 8.35 -12.13 -0.43
CA SER A 128 8.93 -12.18 0.92
C SER A 128 10.10 -11.24 1.04
N ARG A 129 10.20 -10.51 2.16
CA ARG A 129 11.43 -9.81 2.54
C ARG A 129 11.69 -9.90 4.04
N SER A 130 12.90 -9.46 4.41
CA SER A 130 13.28 -9.25 5.82
C SER A 130 12.20 -8.49 6.58
N SER A 131 12.04 -8.78 7.88
CA SER A 131 11.17 -7.98 8.74
C SER A 131 11.51 -6.49 8.66
N ILE A 132 10.51 -5.66 8.90
CA ILE A 132 10.67 -4.24 9.12
C ILE A 132 10.17 -3.95 10.53
N GLN A 133 10.93 -3.17 11.30
CA GLN A 133 10.55 -2.76 12.67
C GLN A 133 9.64 -1.52 12.63
N ARG A 134 8.62 -1.54 11.77
CA ARG A 134 7.70 -0.43 11.49
C ARG A 134 6.49 -0.99 10.77
N LEU A 135 5.31 -0.39 10.97
CA LEU A 135 4.05 -0.78 10.33
C LEU A 135 4.21 -1.05 8.83
N CYS A 136 4.75 -0.07 8.08
CA CYS A 136 4.97 -0.23 6.65
C CYS A 136 6.07 0.67 6.06
N ILE A 137 6.53 0.28 4.87
CA ILE A 137 7.36 1.09 3.97
C ILE A 137 6.60 1.28 2.66
N ILE A 138 6.37 2.53 2.26
CA ILE A 138 5.88 2.86 0.92
C ILE A 138 7.08 3.26 0.06
N GLU A 139 7.40 2.46 -0.96
CA GLU A 139 8.45 2.76 -1.92
C GLU A 139 7.85 3.49 -3.13
N SER A 140 8.39 4.68 -3.43
CA SER A 140 8.07 5.44 -4.64
C SER A 140 9.28 5.52 -5.57
N THR A 141 9.14 4.98 -6.77
CA THR A 141 10.16 5.02 -7.81
C THR A 141 9.83 6.09 -8.86
N PHE A 142 10.84 6.87 -9.24
CA PHE A 142 10.73 7.94 -10.23
C PHE A 142 11.62 7.60 -11.43
N LYS A 143 11.07 7.64 -12.64
CA LYS A 143 11.84 7.41 -13.89
C LYS A 143 12.45 8.69 -14.47
N GLY A 144 11.97 9.84 -14.02
CA GLY A 144 12.36 11.16 -14.51
C GLY A 144 11.81 12.25 -13.59
N LYS A 145 11.83 13.49 -14.05
CA LYS A 145 11.31 14.62 -13.28
C LYS A 145 9.78 14.53 -13.15
N SER A 146 9.32 14.22 -11.95
CA SER A 146 7.89 14.23 -11.58
C SER A 146 7.73 14.45 -10.08
N SER A 147 6.48 14.53 -9.63
CA SER A 147 6.12 14.72 -8.23
C SER A 147 5.05 13.71 -7.81
N ALA A 148 4.98 13.43 -6.51
CA ALA A 148 3.95 12.58 -5.92
C ALA A 148 3.54 13.15 -4.57
N THR A 149 2.26 13.00 -4.22
CA THR A 149 1.73 13.30 -2.89
C THR A 149 1.49 12.00 -2.16
N LEU A 150 2.10 11.86 -0.99
CA LEU A 150 1.98 10.67 -0.14
C LEU A 150 1.36 11.08 1.20
N MET A 151 0.68 10.13 1.82
CA MET A 151 -0.02 10.28 3.10
C MET A 151 0.41 9.18 4.05
N SER A 152 0.27 9.43 5.36
CA SER A 152 0.45 8.42 6.39
C SER A 152 -0.68 7.40 6.36
N ALA A 153 -0.45 6.24 6.97
CA ALA A 153 -1.54 5.33 7.28
C ALA A 153 -2.61 6.05 8.13
N ASN A 154 -3.86 5.64 7.94
CA ASN A 154 -5.07 6.19 8.55
C ASN A 154 -5.29 7.69 8.32
N TYR A 155 -4.58 8.34 7.39
CA TYR A 155 -4.81 9.76 7.08
C TYR A 155 -6.30 10.03 6.74
N PRO A 156 -6.95 11.07 7.30
CA PRO A 156 -6.36 12.14 8.13
C PRO A 156 -6.41 11.88 9.65
N PHE A 157 -6.84 10.69 10.09
CA PHE A 157 -7.06 10.36 11.50
C PHE A 157 -5.76 10.11 12.29
N GLY A 158 -4.63 9.96 11.59
CA GLY A 158 -3.30 9.84 12.19
C GLY A 158 -2.81 8.39 12.27
N LEU A 159 -1.48 8.25 12.30
CA LEU A 159 -0.81 6.95 12.44
C LEU A 159 -1.16 6.32 13.80
N PRO A 160 -1.33 4.99 13.90
CA PRO A 160 -1.50 4.31 15.19
C PRO A 160 -0.39 4.67 16.18
N GLU A 161 -0.74 4.67 17.47
CA GLU A 161 0.23 4.94 18.54
C GLU A 161 1.39 3.94 18.53
N ASP A 162 2.58 4.43 18.90
CA ASP A 162 3.81 3.64 18.99
C ASP A 162 4.27 2.95 17.69
N GLU A 163 3.64 3.27 16.55
CA GLU A 163 4.01 2.73 15.25
C GLU A 163 4.87 3.70 14.44
N LEU A 164 5.66 3.11 13.55
CA LEU A 164 6.51 3.84 12.60
C LEU A 164 6.05 3.56 11.17
N MET A 165 6.25 4.54 10.29
CA MET A 165 6.03 4.40 8.85
C MET A 165 7.19 5.04 8.12
N THR A 166 7.57 4.49 6.96
CA THR A 166 8.66 5.05 6.15
C THR A 166 8.21 5.25 4.72
N TRP A 167 8.53 6.41 4.17
CA TRP A 167 8.49 6.65 2.73
C TRP A 167 9.91 6.50 2.18
N GLN A 168 10.08 5.60 1.21
CA GLN A 168 11.35 5.34 0.55
C GLN A 168 11.28 5.85 -0.89
N PHE A 169 12.26 6.64 -1.31
CA PHE A 169 12.30 7.24 -2.63
C PHE A 169 13.44 6.64 -3.45
N VAL A 170 13.12 6.15 -4.65
CA VAL A 170 14.10 5.63 -5.61
C VAL A 170 14.15 6.58 -6.80
N LEU A 171 15.29 7.25 -6.97
CA LEU A 171 15.51 8.29 -7.96
C LEU A 171 16.64 7.89 -8.93
N PRO A 172 16.61 8.34 -10.19
CA PRO A 172 17.78 8.30 -11.05
C PRO A 172 18.91 9.13 -10.45
N SER A 173 20.16 8.72 -10.66
CA SER A 173 21.35 9.39 -10.10
C SER A 173 21.52 10.85 -10.52
N SER A 174 20.89 11.27 -11.62
CA SER A 174 20.90 12.65 -12.12
C SER A 174 19.90 13.58 -11.44
N LEU A 175 19.01 13.06 -10.59
CA LEU A 175 17.94 13.82 -9.95
C LEU A 175 18.13 13.94 -8.44
N ARG A 176 17.54 14.99 -7.89
CA ARG A 176 17.39 15.21 -6.44
C ARG A 176 15.91 15.30 -6.12
N ALA A 177 15.53 14.93 -4.90
CA ALA A 177 14.17 15.08 -4.42
C ALA A 177 14.09 16.24 -3.42
N ASP A 178 13.03 17.03 -3.55
CA ASP A 178 12.61 18.00 -2.56
C ASP A 178 11.36 17.46 -1.85
N ILE A 179 11.39 17.44 -0.52
CA ILE A 179 10.31 16.89 0.31
C ILE A 179 9.65 18.04 1.07
N ASN A 180 8.35 18.24 0.84
CA ASN A 180 7.56 19.27 1.49
C ASN A 180 6.44 18.62 2.31
N PHE A 181 6.33 19.00 3.59
CA PHE A 181 5.21 18.62 4.45
C PHE A 181 4.07 19.60 4.23
N ILE A 182 3.01 19.14 3.56
CA ILE A 182 1.88 20.00 3.14
C ILE A 182 0.85 20.13 4.27
N ASN A 183 0.46 19.01 4.87
CA ASN A 183 -0.52 18.97 5.95
C ASN A 183 -0.05 17.99 7.02
N TYR A 184 -0.05 18.42 8.27
CA TYR A 184 0.34 17.61 9.41
C TYR A 184 -0.40 18.06 10.66
N THR A 185 -0.72 17.09 11.52
CA THR A 185 -1.28 17.33 12.85
C THR A 185 -0.20 17.01 13.86
N LYS A 186 -0.01 17.88 14.84
CA LYS A 186 0.93 17.62 15.93
C LYS A 186 0.33 16.56 16.87
N PRO A 187 1.02 15.43 17.15
CA PRO A 187 0.53 14.45 18.10
C PRO A 187 0.59 15.00 19.53
N ASN A 188 -0.30 14.52 20.39
CA ASN A 188 -0.29 14.84 21.83
C ASN A 188 0.38 13.69 22.59
N CYS A 189 1.69 13.76 22.76
CA CYS A 189 2.45 12.67 23.37
C CYS A 189 2.55 12.82 24.89
N GLU A 190 2.04 11.83 25.65
CA GLU A 190 2.14 11.84 27.12
C GLU A 190 3.48 11.32 27.66
N ARG A 191 4.16 10.43 26.93
CA ARG A 191 5.35 9.71 27.42
C ARG A 191 6.54 9.73 26.47
N LYS A 192 6.32 9.36 25.20
CA LYS A 192 7.36 9.36 24.16
C LYS A 192 7.38 10.71 23.43
N TYR A 193 8.29 10.87 22.48
CA TYR A 193 8.36 12.04 21.62
C TYR A 193 8.09 11.65 20.16
N GLU A 194 7.53 12.58 19.40
CA GLU A 194 7.38 12.48 17.96
C GLU A 194 8.65 12.97 17.25
N ARG A 195 9.03 12.29 16.18
CA ARG A 195 10.09 12.77 15.29
C ARG A 195 9.87 12.25 13.88
N VAL A 196 10.14 13.10 12.90
CA VAL A 196 10.32 12.69 11.50
C VAL A 196 11.82 12.71 11.21
N GLU A 197 12.35 11.55 10.84
CA GLU A 197 13.76 11.39 10.49
C GLU A 197 13.88 11.16 8.99
N TYR A 198 14.96 11.68 8.40
CA TYR A 198 15.34 11.39 7.02
C TYR A 198 16.72 10.74 7.00
N SER A 199 16.91 9.84 6.05
CA SER A 199 18.20 9.21 5.79
C SER A 199 18.47 9.31 4.30
N LEU A 200 19.68 9.77 3.97
CA LEU A 200 20.21 9.66 2.63
C LEU A 200 21.13 8.44 2.60
N PRO A 201 21.08 7.61 1.54
CA PRO A 201 22.13 6.63 1.30
C PRO A 201 23.48 7.38 1.29
N ASP A 202 24.44 6.90 2.08
CA ASP A 202 25.84 7.38 2.14
C ASP A 202 26.12 8.68 2.92
N TYR A 203 25.19 9.22 3.71
CA TYR A 203 25.50 10.31 4.66
C TYR A 203 25.79 9.77 6.06
N PHE A 204 27.07 9.54 6.36
CA PHE A 204 27.56 9.28 7.72
C PHE A 204 28.08 10.59 8.32
N PRO A 205 27.36 11.22 9.28
CA PRO A 205 27.80 12.49 9.86
C PRO A 205 29.09 12.39 10.70
N ASP A 206 29.50 11.19 11.13
CA ASP A 206 30.64 10.97 12.01
C ASP A 206 31.77 10.15 11.35
N ALA A 207 32.23 10.60 10.19
CA ALA A 207 33.52 10.21 9.63
C ALA A 207 34.46 11.43 9.63
N ARG A 208 34.89 11.85 10.82
CA ARG A 208 36.03 12.75 10.98
C ARG A 208 36.75 12.50 12.30
#